data_AF-F3LEP1-F1
#
_entry.id   AF-F3LEP1-F1
#
_cell.length_a   1.000
_cell.length_b   1.000
_cell.length_c   1.000
_cell.angle_alpha   90.00
_cell.angle_beta   90.00
_cell.angle_gamma   90.00
#
_symmetry.space_group_name_H-M   'P 1'
#
loop_
_entity.id
_entity.type
_entity.pdbx_description
1 polymer ?
#
loop_
_entity_poly.entity_id
_entity_poly.type
_entity_poly.pdbx_seq_one_letter_code
_entity_poly.pdbx_strand_id
1 'polypeptide(L)'
;MNSKRLIVISMAILVVSIIGILLLPANSVLSDALFKHKRLSFSAITGYWWHGEVEGLSVDYRGYRIDVGQLHWRFDWQTLASTNWCVDGANSASQELIDTHFRLCYQLVESRFQIIDSVIEIDAKTLAKVSGLEIAGQWVVNISSATIVDSRLLDVYGEAVWTRAQWHNGESWFALGDVLSILAASEPFAITLRSVI
;
A
#
# COMPACT_ATOMS: atom_id res chain seq x y z
N MET A 1 -10.22 46.75 -19.30
CA MET A 1 -10.64 45.36 -19.57
C MET A 1 -11.88 45.06 -18.74
N ASN A 2 -12.96 44.56 -19.33
CA ASN A 2 -14.27 44.43 -18.65
C ASN A 2 -14.21 43.30 -17.61
N SER A 3 -14.61 43.54 -16.36
CA SER A 3 -14.47 42.58 -15.23
C SER A 3 -15.12 41.21 -15.53
N LYS A 4 -16.22 41.21 -16.28
CA LYS A 4 -16.90 40.00 -16.78
C LYS A 4 -16.00 39.12 -17.65
N ARG A 5 -15.16 39.72 -18.51
CA ARG A 5 -14.22 38.98 -19.37
C ARG A 5 -13.10 38.35 -18.56
N LEU A 6 -12.63 39.03 -17.51
CA LEU A 6 -11.56 38.54 -16.64
C LEU A 6 -12.02 37.30 -15.83
N ILE A 7 -13.26 37.34 -15.30
CA ILE A 7 -13.86 36.20 -14.59
C ILE A 7 -14.02 34.99 -15.52
N VAL A 8 -14.53 35.19 -16.73
CA VAL A 8 -14.72 34.09 -17.69
C VAL A 8 -13.40 33.47 -18.09
N ILE A 9 -12.36 34.28 -18.34
CA ILE A 9 -11.02 33.78 -18.67
C ILE A 9 -10.43 32.99 -17.50
N SER A 10 -10.54 33.51 -16.26
CA SER A 10 -10.04 32.81 -15.07
C SER A 10 -10.74 31.47 -14.86
N MET A 11 -12.07 31.42 -15.03
CA MET A 11 -12.83 30.18 -14.92
C MET A 11 -12.45 29.18 -16.03
N ALA A 12 -12.26 29.65 -17.26
CA ALA A 12 -11.80 28.80 -18.36
C ALA A 12 -10.42 28.20 -18.10
N ILE A 13 -9.47 29.00 -17.59
CA ILE A 13 -8.14 28.51 -17.20
C ILE A 13 -8.26 27.45 -16.11
N LEU A 14 -9.03 27.71 -15.04
CA LEU A 14 -9.23 26.76 -13.95
C LEU A 14 -9.78 25.42 -14.47
N VAL A 15 -10.82 25.46 -15.29
CA VAL A 15 -11.44 24.26 -15.86
C VAL A 15 -10.46 23.49 -16.74
N VAL A 16 -9.71 24.19 -17.60
CA VAL A 16 -8.69 23.56 -18.45
C VAL A 16 -7.57 22.95 -17.61
N SER A 17 -7.14 23.62 -16.53
CA SER A 17 -6.13 23.08 -15.61
C SER A 17 -6.63 21.82 -14.90
N ILE A 18 -7.86 21.81 -14.40
CA ILE A 18 -8.46 20.64 -13.75
C ILE A 18 -8.53 19.48 -14.75
N ILE A 19 -9.07 19.71 -15.94
CA ILE A 19 -9.13 18.68 -16.99
C ILE A 19 -7.72 18.18 -17.34
N GLY A 20 -6.76 19.08 -17.49
CA GLY A 20 -5.36 18.73 -17.76
C GLY A 20 -4.79 17.80 -16.69
N ILE A 21 -5.02 18.09 -15.42
CA ILE A 21 -4.60 17.24 -14.29
C ILE A 21 -5.32 15.89 -14.35
N LEU A 22 -6.64 15.87 -14.54
CA LEU A 22 -7.43 14.63 -14.61
C LEU A 22 -7.01 13.72 -15.76
N LEU A 23 -6.51 14.28 -16.86
CA LEU A 23 -6.06 13.52 -18.02
C LEU A 23 -4.57 13.13 -17.97
N LEU A 24 -3.87 13.40 -16.86
CA LEU A 24 -2.48 12.96 -16.71
C LEU A 24 -2.41 11.41 -16.71
N PRO A 25 -1.72 10.80 -17.68
CA PRO A 25 -1.62 9.35 -17.76
C PRO A 25 -0.81 8.81 -16.58
N ALA A 26 -1.24 7.65 -16.06
CA ALA A 26 -0.61 7.00 -14.92
C ALA A 26 0.89 6.77 -15.12
N ASN A 27 1.28 6.41 -16.34
CA ASN A 27 2.67 6.18 -16.70
C ASN A 27 3.54 7.42 -16.44
N SER A 28 3.06 8.65 -16.69
CA SER A 28 3.86 9.86 -16.44
C SER A 28 4.12 10.13 -14.96
N VAL A 29 3.27 9.63 -14.07
CA VAL A 29 3.41 9.80 -12.61
C VAL A 29 4.21 8.64 -11.99
N LEU A 30 3.93 7.41 -12.42
CA LEU A 30 4.51 6.20 -11.85
C LEU A 30 5.85 5.78 -12.46
N SER A 31 6.16 6.20 -13.69
CA SER A 31 7.46 5.92 -14.32
C SER A 31 8.58 6.85 -13.83
N ASP A 32 8.24 7.85 -13.01
CA ASP A 32 9.17 8.86 -12.57
C ASP A 32 10.31 8.27 -11.71
N ALA A 33 11.49 8.88 -11.81
CA ALA A 33 12.71 8.43 -11.14
C ALA A 33 12.56 8.31 -9.61
N LEU A 34 11.57 9.01 -9.04
CA LEU A 34 11.20 8.99 -7.63
C LEU A 34 10.86 7.58 -7.11
N PHE A 35 10.29 6.70 -7.92
CA PHE A 35 9.96 5.33 -7.50
C PHE A 35 11.09 4.33 -7.74
N LYS A 36 11.96 4.58 -8.73
CA LYS A 36 13.15 3.74 -8.97
C LYS A 36 14.11 3.73 -7.78
N HIS A 37 14.28 4.88 -7.11
CA HIS A 37 15.08 4.94 -5.86
C HIS A 37 14.43 4.19 -4.69
N LYS A 38 13.11 4.00 -4.72
CA LYS A 38 12.36 3.29 -3.70
C LYS A 38 12.28 1.78 -3.93
N ARG A 39 13.07 1.25 -4.87
CA ARG A 39 13.13 -0.19 -5.18
C ARG A 39 11.79 -0.78 -5.61
N LEU A 40 10.91 0.06 -6.18
CA LEU A 40 9.65 -0.36 -6.78
C LEU A 40 9.81 -0.34 -8.29
N SER A 41 9.32 -1.38 -8.93
CA SER A 41 9.32 -1.51 -10.38
C SER A 41 7.92 -1.87 -10.86
N PHE A 42 7.45 -1.10 -11.83
CA PHE A 42 6.13 -1.21 -12.44
C PHE A 42 6.28 -1.60 -13.91
N SER A 43 5.43 -2.49 -14.40
CA SER A 43 5.35 -2.88 -15.81
C SER A 43 3.93 -2.75 -16.34
N ALA A 44 3.82 -2.42 -17.64
CA ALA A 44 2.56 -2.27 -18.37
C ALA A 44 1.53 -1.41 -17.61
N ILE A 45 1.89 -0.14 -17.37
CA ILE A 45 1.06 0.83 -16.67
C ILE A 45 -0.02 1.36 -17.61
N THR A 46 -1.29 1.26 -17.23
CA THR A 46 -2.43 1.78 -17.99
C THR A 46 -3.32 2.67 -17.12
N GLY A 47 -4.13 3.52 -17.76
CA GLY A 47 -5.04 4.44 -17.08
C GLY A 47 -4.44 5.80 -16.72
N TYR A 48 -5.04 6.44 -15.71
CA TYR A 48 -4.76 7.79 -15.24
C TYR A 48 -4.25 7.76 -13.79
N TRP A 49 -3.62 8.83 -13.32
CA TRP A 49 -3.08 8.87 -11.95
C TRP A 49 -4.15 8.62 -10.87
N TRP A 50 -5.41 8.98 -11.14
CA TRP A 50 -6.54 8.78 -10.24
C TRP A 50 -7.26 7.43 -10.43
N HIS A 51 -7.01 6.71 -11.51
CA HIS A 51 -7.55 5.36 -11.73
C HIS A 51 -6.76 4.65 -12.81
N GLY A 52 -6.19 3.51 -12.46
CA GLY A 52 -5.42 2.72 -13.40
C GLY A 52 -5.04 1.37 -12.84
N GLU A 53 -4.19 0.72 -13.59
CA GLU A 53 -3.66 -0.60 -13.27
C GLU A 53 -2.22 -0.75 -13.76
N VAL A 54 -1.52 -1.68 -13.14
CA VAL A 54 -0.23 -2.19 -13.62
C VAL A 54 -0.34 -3.72 -13.68
N GLU A 55 0.14 -4.32 -14.77
CA GLU A 55 0.15 -5.78 -14.88
C GLU A 55 1.21 -6.43 -13.98
N GLY A 56 2.24 -5.68 -13.61
CA GLY A 56 3.28 -6.15 -12.72
C GLY A 56 3.81 -5.05 -11.82
N LEU A 57 3.74 -5.31 -10.52
CA LEU A 57 4.39 -4.57 -9.46
C LEU A 57 5.40 -5.50 -8.82
N SER A 58 6.63 -5.03 -8.66
CA SER A 58 7.65 -5.76 -7.93
C SER A 58 8.43 -4.84 -7.02
N VAL A 59 8.90 -5.40 -5.91
CA VAL A 59 9.71 -4.69 -4.93
C VAL A 59 11.03 -5.41 -4.72
N ASP A 60 12.14 -4.68 -4.81
CA ASP A 60 13.45 -5.21 -4.47
C ASP A 60 13.71 -4.98 -2.98
N TYR A 61 13.76 -6.04 -2.19
CA TYR A 61 14.01 -5.98 -0.76
C TYR A 61 15.17 -6.89 -0.38
N ARG A 62 16.19 -6.31 0.27
CA ARG A 62 17.43 -7.02 0.68
C ARG A 62 18.10 -7.84 -0.44
N GLY A 63 18.02 -7.38 -1.69
CA GLY A 63 18.60 -8.07 -2.85
C GLY A 63 17.70 -9.15 -3.45
N TYR A 64 16.52 -9.40 -2.88
CA TYR A 64 15.49 -10.26 -3.45
C TYR A 64 14.45 -9.42 -4.16
N ARG A 65 14.10 -9.80 -5.39
CA ARG A 65 12.94 -9.25 -6.08
C ARG A 65 11.71 -10.04 -5.68
N ILE A 66 10.74 -9.36 -5.07
CA ILE A 66 9.45 -9.92 -4.72
C ILE A 66 8.45 -9.43 -5.78
N ASP A 67 7.83 -10.36 -6.49
CA ASP A 67 6.76 -10.02 -7.43
C ASP A 67 5.46 -9.88 -6.64
N VAL A 68 4.99 -8.65 -6.54
CA VAL A 68 3.75 -8.31 -5.85
C VAL A 68 2.57 -8.54 -6.80
N GLY A 69 2.76 -8.64 -8.12
CA GLY A 69 1.71 -8.97 -9.08
C GLY A 69 0.94 -7.76 -9.61
N GLN A 70 -0.32 -7.96 -10.00
CA GLN A 70 -1.14 -6.91 -10.61
C GLN A 70 -1.61 -5.94 -9.54
N LEU A 71 -1.52 -4.63 -9.77
CA LEU A 71 -2.06 -3.61 -8.86
C LEU A 71 -3.09 -2.77 -9.62
N HIS A 72 -4.28 -2.65 -9.06
CA HIS A 72 -5.32 -1.73 -9.50
C HIS A 72 -5.52 -0.66 -8.43
N TRP A 73 -5.77 0.58 -8.85
CA TRP A 73 -6.10 1.65 -7.91
C TRP A 73 -7.21 2.54 -8.43
N ARG A 74 -7.88 3.19 -7.49
CA ARG A 74 -8.93 4.16 -7.76
C ARG A 74 -8.98 5.20 -6.66
N PHE A 75 -8.87 6.46 -7.05
CA PHE A 75 -9.07 7.61 -6.21
C PHE A 75 -10.55 7.74 -5.85
N ASP A 76 -10.84 7.98 -4.57
CA ASP A 76 -12.20 8.21 -4.10
C ASP A 76 -12.59 9.67 -4.34
N TRP A 77 -13.31 9.91 -5.45
CA TRP A 77 -13.74 11.26 -5.86
C TRP A 77 -14.53 12.02 -4.79
N GLN A 78 -15.22 11.32 -3.89
CA GLN A 78 -15.99 11.95 -2.81
C GLN A 78 -15.06 12.69 -1.83
N THR A 79 -13.79 12.29 -1.78
CA THR A 79 -12.81 12.85 -0.85
C THR A 79 -12.10 14.10 -1.35
N LEU A 80 -12.25 14.51 -2.62
CA LEU A 80 -11.57 15.70 -3.16
C LEU A 80 -11.99 17.02 -2.54
N ALA A 81 -13.27 17.14 -2.17
CA ALA A 81 -13.77 18.31 -1.47
C ALA A 81 -13.36 18.32 0.01
N SER A 82 -12.81 17.20 0.51
CA SER A 82 -12.32 17.07 1.88
C SER A 82 -10.83 17.36 1.95
N THR A 83 -10.33 17.54 3.17
CA THR A 83 -8.89 17.63 3.44
C THR A 83 -8.20 16.26 3.45
N ASN A 84 -8.93 15.17 3.22
CA ASN A 84 -8.46 13.80 3.39
C ASN A 84 -8.61 13.03 2.08
N TRP A 85 -7.64 13.12 1.19
CA TRP A 85 -7.71 12.51 -0.14
C TRP A 85 -7.38 11.02 -0.08
N CYS A 86 -8.29 10.16 -0.51
CA CYS A 86 -8.13 8.71 -0.40
C CYS A 86 -8.01 8.01 -1.76
N VAL A 87 -7.22 6.94 -1.78
CA VAL A 87 -7.07 6.00 -2.88
C VAL A 87 -7.32 4.60 -2.33
N ASP A 88 -8.26 3.89 -2.94
CA ASP A 88 -8.44 2.46 -2.73
C ASP A 88 -7.57 1.71 -3.74
N GLY A 89 -6.92 0.65 -3.29
CA GLY A 89 -6.09 -0.20 -4.11
C GLY A 89 -6.27 -1.67 -3.79
N ALA A 90 -6.04 -2.49 -4.79
CA ALA A 90 -6.05 -3.93 -4.64
C ALA A 90 -4.94 -4.53 -5.49
N ASN A 91 -4.34 -5.58 -4.99
CA ASN A 91 -3.30 -6.28 -5.70
C ASN A 91 -3.44 -7.79 -5.55
N SER A 92 -3.02 -8.52 -6.58
CA SER A 92 -3.01 -9.98 -6.59
C SER A 92 -1.79 -10.51 -7.35
N ALA A 93 -1.01 -11.36 -6.67
CA ALA A 93 0.13 -12.06 -7.22
C ALA A 93 -0.15 -13.56 -7.24
N SER A 94 -0.34 -14.12 -8.43
CA SER A 94 -0.61 -15.56 -8.59
C SER A 94 0.58 -16.44 -8.21
N GLN A 95 1.82 -15.95 -8.37
CA GLN A 95 3.04 -16.75 -8.09
C GLN A 95 3.53 -16.64 -6.65
N GLU A 96 3.54 -15.43 -6.09
CA GLU A 96 3.98 -15.17 -4.72
C GLU A 96 2.84 -15.30 -3.70
N LEU A 97 1.61 -15.60 -4.15
CA LEU A 97 0.42 -15.76 -3.31
C LEU A 97 0.28 -14.58 -2.33
N ILE A 98 0.41 -13.37 -2.88
CA ILE A 98 0.22 -12.12 -2.17
C ILE A 98 -1.08 -11.53 -2.69
N ASP A 99 -2.05 -11.36 -1.81
CA ASP A 99 -3.29 -10.64 -2.10
C ASP A 99 -3.42 -9.49 -1.12
N THR A 100 -3.69 -8.29 -1.62
CA THR A 100 -3.83 -7.12 -0.76
C THR A 100 -5.02 -6.27 -1.17
N HIS A 101 -5.70 -5.73 -0.17
CA HIS A 101 -6.65 -4.65 -0.32
C HIS A 101 -6.22 -3.54 0.63
N PHE A 102 -6.18 -2.30 0.15
CA PHE A 102 -5.75 -1.19 0.99
C PHE A 102 -6.49 0.09 0.65
N ARG A 103 -6.62 0.95 1.67
CA ARG A 103 -7.05 2.34 1.50
C ARG A 103 -5.97 3.25 2.06
N LEU A 104 -5.39 4.06 1.19
CA LEU A 104 -4.38 5.05 1.54
C LEU A 104 -4.99 6.44 1.46
N CYS A 105 -5.00 7.17 2.57
CA CYS A 105 -5.49 8.53 2.66
C CYS A 105 -4.35 9.50 2.96
N TYR A 106 -4.35 10.66 2.32
CA TYR A 106 -3.45 11.77 2.62
C TYR A 106 -4.23 12.92 3.23
N GLN A 107 -3.85 13.31 4.44
CA GLN A 107 -4.47 14.43 5.16
C GLN A 107 -3.69 15.71 4.88
N LEU A 108 -4.27 16.60 4.07
CA LEU A 108 -3.65 17.84 3.60
C LEU A 108 -3.23 18.78 4.72
N VAL A 109 -4.08 18.94 5.74
CA VAL A 109 -3.85 19.89 6.85
C VAL A 109 -2.67 19.47 7.71
N GLU A 110 -2.58 18.17 7.99
CA GLU A 110 -1.57 17.59 8.89
C GLU A 110 -0.35 17.06 8.12
N SER A 111 -0.39 17.09 6.79
CA SER A 111 0.65 16.55 5.89
C SER A 111 1.07 15.13 6.23
N ARG A 112 0.10 14.26 6.55
CA ARG A 112 0.35 12.87 6.94
C ARG A 112 -0.38 11.87 6.06
N PHE A 113 0.20 10.69 5.92
CA PHE A 113 -0.42 9.54 5.27
C PHE A 113 -1.07 8.63 6.32
N GLN A 114 -2.22 8.08 5.96
CA GLN A 114 -2.95 7.10 6.77
C GLN A 114 -3.28 5.90 5.91
N ILE A 115 -2.93 4.72 6.40
CA ILE A 115 -3.40 3.44 5.87
C ILE A 115 -4.60 3.05 6.72
N ILE A 116 -5.73 2.76 6.07
CA ILE A 116 -7.00 2.46 6.73
C ILE A 116 -7.52 1.15 6.13
N ASP A 117 -8.14 0.32 6.96
CA ASP A 117 -8.88 -0.89 6.56
C ASP A 117 -8.16 -1.71 5.48
N SER A 118 -6.90 -2.06 5.75
CA SER A 118 -6.06 -2.77 4.80
C SER A 118 -5.86 -4.22 5.22
N VAL A 119 -5.99 -5.13 4.27
CA VAL A 119 -5.82 -6.57 4.46
C VAL A 119 -4.70 -7.03 3.55
N ILE A 120 -3.77 -7.80 4.10
CA ILE A 120 -2.64 -8.34 3.37
C ILE A 120 -2.58 -9.83 3.68
N GLU A 121 -2.76 -10.65 2.66
CA GLU A 121 -2.61 -12.09 2.71
C GLU A 121 -1.30 -12.49 2.02
N ILE A 122 -0.48 -13.27 2.70
CA ILE A 122 0.84 -13.69 2.22
C ILE A 122 1.09 -15.15 2.60
N ASP A 123 1.50 -15.97 1.64
CA ASP A 123 2.01 -17.31 1.96
C ASP A 123 3.37 -17.24 2.67
N ALA A 124 3.53 -18.01 3.75
CA ALA A 124 4.77 -17.98 4.54
C ALA A 124 6.02 -18.34 3.72
N LYS A 125 5.87 -19.10 2.62
CA LYS A 125 6.97 -19.40 1.68
C LYS A 125 7.54 -18.13 1.04
N THR A 126 6.71 -17.12 0.81
CA THR A 126 7.14 -15.83 0.27
C THR A 126 7.99 -15.08 1.30
N LEU A 127 7.59 -15.12 2.57
CA LEU A 127 8.37 -14.57 3.69
C LEU A 127 9.64 -15.39 3.97
N ALA A 128 9.61 -16.70 3.75
CA ALA A 128 10.76 -17.60 3.90
C ALA A 128 11.92 -17.21 2.97
N LYS A 129 11.62 -16.85 1.71
CA LYS A 129 12.62 -16.37 0.72
C LYS A 129 13.42 -15.18 1.24
N VAL A 130 12.77 -14.30 2.03
CA VAL A 130 13.33 -13.03 2.49
C VAL A 130 14.00 -13.15 3.85
N SER A 131 13.41 -13.95 4.75
CA SER A 131 13.92 -14.14 6.12
C SER A 131 15.06 -15.15 6.18
N GLY A 132 15.16 -16.05 5.20
CA GLY A 132 16.06 -17.21 5.25
C GLY A 132 15.59 -18.28 6.24
N LEU A 133 14.40 -18.13 6.82
CA LEU A 133 13.79 -19.10 7.71
C LEU A 133 12.92 -20.06 6.89
N GLU A 134 13.00 -21.34 7.18
CA GLU A 134 12.11 -22.33 6.60
C GLU A 134 10.80 -22.36 7.40
N ILE A 135 9.81 -21.61 6.92
CA ILE A 135 8.49 -21.47 7.53
C ILE A 135 7.39 -21.79 6.51
N ALA A 136 6.26 -22.28 7.00
CA ALA A 136 5.08 -22.58 6.19
C ALA A 136 3.78 -22.14 6.90
N GLY A 137 2.69 -22.09 6.14
CA GLY A 137 1.40 -21.57 6.59
C GLY A 137 1.01 -20.30 5.86
N GLN A 138 -0.05 -19.64 6.31
CA GLN A 138 -0.60 -18.44 5.66
C GLN A 138 -0.69 -17.30 6.66
N TRP A 139 -0.14 -16.15 6.29
CA TRP A 139 -0.23 -14.92 7.06
C TRP A 139 -1.37 -14.06 6.53
N VAL A 140 -2.19 -13.57 7.44
CA VAL A 140 -3.22 -12.55 7.17
C VAL A 140 -2.95 -11.40 8.13
N VAL A 141 -2.71 -10.22 7.59
CA VAL A 141 -2.49 -9.00 8.35
C VAL A 141 -3.60 -8.02 8.06
N ASN A 142 -4.41 -7.74 9.08
CA ASN A 142 -5.47 -6.75 9.05
C ASN A 142 -4.96 -5.48 9.74
N ILE A 143 -4.69 -4.44 8.97
CA ILE A 143 -4.30 -3.11 9.46
C ILE A 143 -5.56 -2.26 9.50
N SER A 144 -6.11 -2.03 10.69
CA SER A 144 -7.26 -1.15 10.84
C SER A 144 -6.86 0.32 10.63
N SER A 145 -5.72 0.72 11.19
CA SER A 145 -5.17 2.06 10.99
C SER A 145 -3.66 2.07 11.14
N ALA A 146 -2.97 2.83 10.29
CA ALA A 146 -1.56 3.16 10.49
C ALA A 146 -1.28 4.58 10.01
N THR A 147 -0.57 5.37 10.82
CA THR A 147 -0.24 6.76 10.48
C THR A 147 1.24 6.90 10.17
N ILE A 148 1.55 7.54 9.04
CA ILE A 148 2.91 7.78 8.58
C ILE A 148 3.13 9.29 8.42
N VAL A 149 4.14 9.83 9.10
CA VAL A 149 4.56 11.24 9.02
C VAL A 149 6.05 11.27 8.68
N ASP A 150 6.44 12.06 7.68
CA ASP A 150 7.85 12.20 7.27
C ASP A 150 8.59 10.87 7.05
N SER A 151 7.90 9.90 6.44
CA SER A 151 8.39 8.52 6.22
C SER A 151 8.63 7.70 7.49
N ARG A 152 8.10 8.13 8.64
CA ARG A 152 8.13 7.40 9.91
C ARG A 152 6.73 6.90 10.27
N LEU A 153 6.64 5.66 10.73
CA LEU A 153 5.42 5.08 11.25
C LEU A 153 5.19 5.61 12.67
N LEU A 154 4.16 6.43 12.86
CA LEU A 154 3.82 7.06 14.14
C LEU A 154 2.98 6.13 15.02
N ASP A 155 1.97 5.52 14.40
CA ASP A 155 1.07 4.56 15.03
C ASP A 155 0.67 3.48 14.05
N VAL A 156 0.38 2.30 14.60
CA VAL A 156 -0.23 1.19 13.88
C VAL A 156 -1.12 0.42 14.84
N TYR A 157 -2.33 0.12 14.37
CA TYR A 157 -3.29 -0.75 15.05
C TYR A 157 -3.84 -1.76 14.06
N GLY A 158 -3.84 -3.02 14.47
CA GLY A 158 -4.32 -4.12 13.66
C GLY A 158 -4.04 -5.47 14.29
N GLU A 159 -4.19 -6.51 13.48
CA GLU A 159 -4.08 -7.90 13.87
C GLU A 159 -3.32 -8.67 12.80
N ALA A 160 -2.48 -9.60 13.22
CA ALA A 160 -1.79 -10.53 12.34
C ALA A 160 -2.11 -11.95 12.78
N VAL A 161 -2.54 -12.78 11.84
CA VAL A 161 -2.85 -14.19 12.04
C VAL A 161 -1.91 -15.00 11.16
N TRP A 162 -1.17 -15.93 11.75
CA TRP A 162 -0.42 -16.94 11.03
C TRP A 162 -1.10 -18.29 11.22
N THR A 163 -1.86 -18.70 10.20
CA THR A 163 -2.61 -19.96 10.23
C THR A 163 -1.78 -21.12 9.71
N ARG A 164 -2.02 -22.31 10.28
CA ARG A 164 -1.26 -23.54 9.98
C ARG A 164 0.24 -23.28 10.02
N ALA A 165 0.67 -22.51 11.02
CA ALA A 165 2.03 -22.11 11.22
C ALA A 165 2.92 -23.34 11.40
N GLN A 166 3.99 -23.40 10.61
CA GLN A 166 5.00 -24.43 10.74
C GLN A 166 6.39 -23.82 10.61
N TRP A 167 7.33 -24.41 11.34
CA TRP A 167 8.74 -24.05 11.29
C TRP A 167 9.59 -25.30 11.11
N HIS A 168 10.55 -25.25 10.20
CA HIS A 168 11.52 -26.32 10.00
C HIS A 168 12.82 -25.98 10.73
N ASN A 169 13.25 -26.87 11.62
CA ASN A 169 14.46 -26.69 12.41
C ASN A 169 15.74 -27.23 11.70
N GLY A 170 15.63 -27.66 10.45
CA GLY A 170 16.68 -28.31 9.67
C GLY A 170 16.54 -29.84 9.60
N GLU A 171 15.80 -30.46 10.51
CA GLU A 171 15.57 -31.92 10.51
C GLU A 171 14.11 -32.28 10.26
N SER A 172 13.17 -31.52 10.83
CA SER A 172 11.74 -31.81 10.71
C SER A 172 10.88 -30.55 10.82
N TRP A 173 9.64 -30.66 10.31
CA TRP A 173 8.63 -29.62 10.42
C TRP A 173 7.90 -29.71 11.76
N PHE A 174 7.93 -28.61 12.50
CA PHE A 174 7.18 -28.44 13.75
C PHE A 174 5.93 -27.63 13.48
N ALA A 175 4.76 -28.21 13.77
CA ALA A 175 3.50 -27.49 13.74
C ALA A 175 3.41 -26.59 14.98
N LEU A 176 3.23 -25.29 14.74
CA LEU A 176 3.02 -24.28 15.78
C LEU A 176 1.52 -23.97 16.00
N GLY A 177 0.65 -24.46 15.11
CA GLY A 177 -0.80 -24.22 15.18
C GLY A 177 -1.19 -22.91 14.50
N ASP A 178 -2.17 -22.19 15.05
CA ASP A 178 -2.55 -20.87 14.59
C ASP A 178 -2.03 -19.83 15.58
N VAL A 179 -1.27 -18.85 15.11
CA VAL A 179 -0.67 -17.80 15.96
C VAL A 179 -1.38 -16.49 15.69
N LEU A 180 -2.02 -15.93 16.72
CA LEU A 180 -2.63 -14.61 16.69
C LEU A 180 -1.73 -13.59 17.40
N SER A 181 -1.49 -12.46 16.74
CA SER A 181 -0.78 -11.33 17.31
C SER A 181 -1.56 -10.04 17.09
N ILE A 182 -1.64 -9.22 18.14
CA ILE A 182 -2.11 -7.84 18.01
C ILE A 182 -0.92 -6.99 17.57
N LEU A 183 -1.13 -6.16 16.56
CA LEU A 183 -0.21 -5.13 16.11
C LEU A 183 -0.65 -3.83 16.76
N ALA A 184 0.04 -3.42 17.81
CA ALA A 184 -0.19 -2.14 18.46
C ALA A 184 1.16 -1.46 18.71
N ALA A 185 1.36 -0.33 18.07
CA ALA A 185 2.47 0.56 18.38
C ALA A 185 1.99 2.01 18.35
N SER A 186 2.48 2.79 19.30
CA SER A 186 2.36 4.25 19.32
C SER A 186 3.73 4.81 19.70
N GLU A 187 4.18 5.87 19.02
CA GLU A 187 5.39 6.56 19.42
C GLU A 187 5.24 7.23 20.81
N PRO A 188 6.32 7.26 21.63
CA PRO A 188 7.67 6.83 21.31
C PRO A 188 7.88 5.33 21.64
N PHE A 189 7.84 4.50 20.60
CA PHE A 189 8.17 3.08 20.53
C PHE A 189 7.83 2.19 21.73
N ALA A 190 6.56 1.79 21.82
CA ALA A 190 6.21 0.48 22.40
C ALA A 190 5.49 -0.35 21.33
N ILE A 191 6.22 -1.13 20.52
CA ILE A 191 5.60 -2.23 19.77
C ILE A 191 5.30 -3.31 20.80
N THR A 192 4.05 -3.42 21.22
CA THR A 192 3.65 -4.46 22.17
C THR A 192 3.11 -5.65 21.38
N LEU A 193 3.98 -6.62 21.08
CA LEU A 193 3.55 -7.92 20.57
C LEU A 193 2.96 -8.70 21.75
N ARG A 194 1.63 -8.74 21.87
CA ARG A 194 0.95 -9.71 22.74
C ARG A 194 0.54 -10.90 21.88
N SER A 195 1.27 -12.00 22.00
CA SER A 195 0.81 -13.29 21.51
C SER A 195 -0.16 -13.90 22.52
N VAL A 196 -1.28 -14.41 22.02
CA VAL A 196 -2.14 -15.33 22.77
C VAL A 196 -1.88 -16.70 22.17
N ILE A 197 -1.30 -17.60 22.97
CA ILE A 197 -1.06 -19.00 22.60
C ILE A 197 -2.26 -19.82 23.05
#